data_AF-A0A239MPD6-F1
#
_entry.id   AF-A0A239MPD6-F1
#
_cell.length_a   1.000
_cell.length_b   1.000
_cell.length_c   1.000
_cell.angle_alpha   90.00
_cell.angle_beta   90.00
_cell.angle_gamma   90.00
#
_symmetry.space_group_name_H-M   'P 1'
#
loop_
_entity.id
_entity.type
_entity.pdbx_description
1 polymer ?
#
loop_
_entity_poly.entity_id
_entity_poly.type
_entity_poly.pdbx_seq_one_letter_code
_entity_poly.pdbx_strand_id
1 'polypeptide(L)' 'MTQRWQPQVRARARQAAATTGGIVIDTRARLGFTAAPGSTDDARLRLITQTLPPVYAA' A
#
# COMPACT_ATOMS: atom_id res chain seq x y z
N MET A 1 19.60 5.14 15.09
CA MET A 1 20.26 4.32 14.05
C MET A 1 20.11 5.04 12.72
N THR A 2 21.20 5.46 12.09
CA THR A 2 21.14 6.10 10.77
C THR A 2 20.71 5.08 9.73
N GLN A 3 19.64 5.38 8.99
CA GLN A 3 19.19 4.54 7.88
C GLN A 3 20.27 4.63 6.78
N ARG A 4 21.15 3.63 6.70
CA ARG A 4 22.19 3.60 5.67
C ARG A 4 21.53 3.45 4.31
N TRP A 5 21.80 4.40 3.44
CA TRP A 5 21.38 4.33 2.04
C TRP A 5 22.02 3.11 1.37
N GLN A 6 21.20 2.16 0.94
CA GLN A 6 21.63 0.94 0.24
C GLN A 6 20.87 0.81 -1.09
N PRO A 7 21.30 1.52 -2.14
CA PRO A 7 20.56 1.58 -3.41
C PRO A 7 20.53 0.23 -4.13
N GLN A 8 21.62 -0.54 -4.08
CA GLN A 8 21.69 -1.87 -4.70
C GLN A 8 20.76 -2.88 -4.05
N VAL A 9 20.58 -2.81 -2.74
CA VAL A 9 19.61 -3.67 -2.02
C VAL A 9 18.18 -3.33 -2.45
N ARG A 10 17.84 -2.04 -2.57
CA ARG A 10 16.53 -1.62 -3.08
C ARG A 10 16.31 -2.06 -4.53
N ALA A 11 17.31 -1.94 -5.38
CA ALA A 11 17.23 -2.38 -6.78
C ALA A 11 16.97 -3.89 -6.88
N ARG A 12 17.72 -4.71 -6.13
CA ARG A 12 17.52 -6.17 -6.09
C ARG A 12 16.13 -6.56 -5.58
N ALA A 13 15.63 -5.88 -4.54
CA ALA A 13 14.28 -6.12 -4.02
C ALA A 13 13.19 -5.79 -5.05
N ARG A 14 13.32 -4.66 -5.77
CA ARG A 14 12.41 -4.30 -6.87
C ARG A 14 12.41 -5.34 -7.98
N GLN A 15 13.59 -5.78 -8.42
CA GLN A 15 13.71 -6.81 -9.43
C GLN A 15 13.02 -8.12 -9.00
N ALA A 16 13.26 -8.57 -7.76
CA ALA A 16 12.63 -9.79 -7.24
C ALA A 16 11.10 -9.66 -7.13
N ALA A 17 10.59 -8.49 -6.76
CA ALA A 17 9.16 -8.18 -6.73
C ALA A 17 8.56 -8.25 -8.14
N ALA A 18 9.21 -7.63 -9.12
CA ALA A 18 8.78 -7.58 -10.52
C ALA A 18 8.80 -8.95 -11.22
N THR A 19 9.71 -9.86 -10.85
CA THR A 19 9.86 -11.15 -11.55
C THR A 19 9.16 -12.32 -10.87
N THR A 20 8.92 -12.26 -9.56
CA THR A 20 8.50 -13.47 -8.81
C THR A 20 7.56 -13.16 -7.65
N GLY A 21 7.92 -12.21 -6.78
CA GLY A 21 7.26 -12.04 -5.48
C GLY A 21 6.01 -11.17 -5.47
N GLY A 22 5.85 -10.26 -6.44
CA GLY A 22 4.84 -9.21 -6.36
C GLY A 22 5.15 -8.19 -5.25
N ILE A 23 4.16 -7.39 -4.88
CA ILE A 23 4.26 -6.38 -3.81
C ILE A 23 3.06 -6.46 -2.88
N VAL A 24 3.23 -6.00 -1.64
CA VAL A 24 2.13 -5.73 -0.73
C VAL A 24 2.00 -4.22 -0.56
N ILE A 25 0.79 -3.70 -0.72
CA ILE A 25 0.48 -2.30 -0.46
C ILE A 25 -0.33 -2.21 0.82
N ASP A 26 0.21 -1.48 1.79
CA ASP A 26 -0.51 -1.00 2.95
C ASP A 26 -0.82 0.47 2.77
N THR A 27 -2.10 0.81 2.80
CA THR A 27 -2.55 2.19 2.67
C THR A 27 -3.75 2.48 3.54
N ARG A 28 -3.96 3.75 3.87
CA ARG A 28 -5.18 4.20 4.53
C ARG A 28 -6.08 4.88 3.53
N ALA A 29 -7.30 4.37 3.38
CA ALA A 29 -8.31 4.96 2.51
C ALA A 29 -9.57 5.27 3.31
N ARG A 30 -10.22 6.40 2.98
CA ARG A 30 -11.54 6.73 3.54
C ARG A 30 -12.60 6.07 2.67
N LEU A 31 -13.36 5.15 3.26
CA LEU A 31 -14.41 4.38 2.59
C LEU A 31 -15.77 4.77 3.16
N GLY A 32 -16.73 5.04 2.28
CA GLY A 32 -18.10 5.42 2.62
C GLY A 32 -18.58 6.62 1.82
N PHE A 33 -19.65 7.25 2.29
CA PHE A 33 -20.28 8.43 1.69
C PHE A 33 -20.33 9.58 2.72
N THR A 34 -20.72 10.77 2.25
CA THR A 34 -21.02 11.90 3.14
C THR A 34 -22.41 11.70 3.72
N ALA A 35 -22.49 11.53 5.04
CA ALA A 35 -23.75 11.31 5.73
C ALA A 35 -24.61 12.57 5.76
N ALA A 36 -25.93 12.38 5.89
CA ALA A 36 -26.84 13.47 6.19
C ALA A 36 -26.55 14.04 7.60
N PRO A 37 -26.83 15.34 7.84
CA PRO A 37 -26.65 15.93 9.15
C PRO A 37 -27.38 15.16 10.25
N GLY A 38 -26.66 14.84 11.33
CA GLY A 38 -27.19 14.10 12.49
C GLY A 38 -27.08 12.57 12.41
N SER A 39 -26.65 12.01 11.28
CA SER A 39 -26.29 10.58 11.17
C SER A 39 -24.81 10.35 11.56
N THR A 40 -24.47 9.11 11.93
CA THR A 40 -23.09 8.68 12.26
C THR A 40 -22.45 7.84 11.14
N ASP A 41 -23.07 7.80 9.96
CA ASP A 41 -22.67 6.94 8.83
C ASP A 41 -21.57 7.54 7.93
N ASP A 42 -20.94 8.64 8.34
CA ASP A 42 -19.88 9.28 7.55
C ASP A 42 -18.73 8.32 7.26
N ALA A 43 -18.08 8.55 6.10
CA ALA A 43 -16.99 7.73 5.62
C ALA A 43 -15.83 7.60 6.64
N ARG A 44 -15.31 6.38 6.78
CA ARG A 44 -14.29 6.05 7.80
C ARG A 44 -12.96 5.70 7.18
N LEU A 45 -11.88 6.08 7.86
CA LEU A 45 -10.53 5.70 7.48
C LEU A 45 -10.31 4.22 7.82
N ARG A 46 -9.90 3.43 6.84
CA ARG A 46 -9.58 2.00 6.99
C ARG A 46 -8.16 1.75 6.53
N LEU A 47 -7.48 0.83 7.22
CA LEU A 47 -6.26 0.23 6.69
C LEU A 47 -6.66 -0.80 5.62
N ILE A 48 -6.05 -0.68 4.45
CA ILE A 48 -6.18 -1.63 3.35
C ILE A 48 -4.81 -2.24 3.14
N THR A 49 -4.75 -3.57 3.22
CA THR A 49 -3.57 -4.37 2.88
C THR A 49 -3.93 -5.20 1.67
N GLN A 50 -3.22 -5.00 0.56
CA GLN A 50 -3.45 -5.74 -0.66
C GLN A 50 -2.14 -6.32 -1.19
N THR A 51 -2.14 -7.64 -1.45
CA THR A 51 -1.09 -8.30 -2.20
C THR A 51 -1.36 -8.16 -3.70
N LEU A 52 -0.41 -7.60 -4.44
CA LEU A 52 -0.49 -7.44 -5.88
C LEU A 52 0.51 -8.36 -6.58
N PRO A 53 0.11 -9.03 -7.68
CA PRO A 53 1.00 -9.89 -8.44
C PRO A 53 2.15 -9.12 -9.13
N PRO A 54 3.21 -9.82 -9.58
CA PRO A 54 4.42 -9.21 -10.17
C PRO A 54 4.18 -8.23 -11.33
N VAL A 55 3.09 -8.38 -12.09
CA VAL A 55 2.72 -7.45 -13.18
C VAL A 55 2.52 -6.00 -12.71
N TYR A 56 2.24 -5.79 -11.42
CA TYR A 56 2.09 -4.46 -10.82
C TYR A 56 3.35 -3.99 -10.06
N ALA A 57 4.44 -4.74 -10.11
CA ALA A 57 5.66 -4.50 -9.33
C ALA A 57 6.82 -3.92 -10.17
N ALA A 58 6.54 -3.44 -11.38
CA ALA A 58 7.52 -2.88 -12.33
C ALA A 58 7.93 -1.43 -12.01
#